data_AF-A0A6F8TKC0-F1
#
_entry.id   AF-A0A6F8TKC0-F1
#
_cell.length_a   1.000
_cell.length_b   1.000
_cell.length_c   1.000
_cell.angle_alpha   90.00
_cell.angle_beta   90.00
_cell.angle_gamma   90.00
#
_symmetry.space_group_name_H-M   'P 1'
#
loop_
_entity.id
_entity.type
_entity.pdbx_description
1 polymer ?
#
loop_
_entity_poly.entity_id
_entity_poly.type
_entity_poly.pdbx_seq_one_letter_code
_entity_poly.pdbx_strand_id
1 'polypeptide(L)'
;MSMLIGIFLLVIIAVAVMNVLKKGETKRGTRNPIKGKRIITMNEQPTFLKLREALPEHIILAQVAFSAFMTAQGYTTRNLFNRKVADFVVLDKSFNIIAIVELDDSSHKGKEHTDAERDALINEAGFKVIRYKRTPETEQVHLDFGITNISTTLPLFQKLKRNLYRIQLLLKGMIYQFKHPN
;
A
#
# COMPACT_ATOMS: atom_id res chain seq x y z
N MET A 1 40.92 -62.06 -21.70
CA MET A 1 40.29 -61.41 -20.52
C MET A 1 40.83 -60.01 -20.25
N SER A 2 42.14 -59.83 -20.05
CA SER A 2 42.77 -58.52 -19.78
C SER A 2 42.49 -57.44 -20.82
N MET A 3 42.50 -57.79 -22.11
CA MET A 3 42.23 -56.84 -23.21
C MET A 3 40.76 -56.37 -23.27
N LEU A 4 39.81 -57.22 -22.90
CA LEU A 4 38.38 -56.87 -22.83
C LEU A 4 38.07 -55.92 -21.67
N ILE A 5 38.75 -56.12 -20.53
CA ILE A 5 38.64 -55.25 -19.35
C ILE A 5 39.20 -53.85 -19.67
N GLY A 6 40.31 -53.76 -20.40
CA GLY A 6 40.89 -52.50 -20.83
C GLY A 6 39.97 -51.70 -21.77
N ILE A 7 39.33 -52.37 -22.73
CA ILE A 7 38.36 -51.74 -23.65
C ILE A 7 37.14 -51.23 -22.88
N PHE A 8 36.63 -52.02 -21.92
CA PHE A 8 35.49 -51.62 -21.11
C PHE A 8 35.77 -50.38 -20.25
N LEU A 9 36.95 -50.31 -19.63
CA LEU A 9 37.40 -49.13 -18.87
C LEU A 9 37.54 -47.88 -19.75
N LEU A 10 38.07 -48.04 -20.97
CA LEU A 10 38.17 -46.94 -21.94
C LEU A 10 36.81 -46.38 -22.34
N VAL A 11 35.80 -47.25 -22.54
CA VAL A 11 34.44 -46.82 -22.89
C VAL A 11 33.80 -46.05 -21.73
N ILE A 12 33.97 -46.51 -20.48
CA ILE A 12 33.44 -45.80 -19.30
C ILE A 12 34.07 -44.40 -19.16
N ILE A 13 35.39 -44.30 -19.34
CA ILE A 13 36.10 -43.02 -19.28
C ILE A 13 35.63 -42.10 -20.41
N ALA A 14 35.48 -42.60 -21.63
CA ALA A 14 34.98 -41.82 -22.75
C ALA A 14 33.55 -41.30 -22.50
N VAL A 15 32.66 -42.14 -21.95
CA VAL A 15 31.29 -41.74 -21.59
C VAL A 15 31.28 -40.69 -20.47
N ALA A 16 32.12 -40.85 -19.45
CA ALA A 16 32.26 -39.88 -18.37
C ALA A 16 32.75 -38.53 -18.88
N VAL A 17 33.76 -38.52 -19.76
CA VAL A 17 34.29 -37.31 -20.40
C VAL A 17 33.22 -36.65 -21.27
N MET A 18 32.48 -37.41 -22.09
CA MET A 18 31.39 -36.87 -22.90
C MET A 18 30.28 -36.21 -22.06
N ASN A 19 29.95 -36.77 -20.88
CA ASN A 19 28.96 -36.20 -19.98
C ASN A 19 29.45 -34.92 -19.28
N VAL A 20 30.75 -34.82 -18.97
CA VAL A 20 31.35 -33.59 -18.43
C VAL A 20 31.39 -32.49 -19.49
N LEU A 21 31.75 -32.84 -20.74
CA LEU A 21 31.80 -31.88 -21.85
C LEU A 21 30.41 -31.35 -22.24
N LYS A 22 29.36 -32.18 -22.20
CA LYS A 22 27.98 -31.76 -22.47
C LYS A 22 27.37 -30.86 -21.38
N LYS A 23 27.95 -30.84 -20.16
CA LYS A 23 27.46 -30.02 -19.04
C LYS A 23 27.92 -28.56 -19.11
N GLY A 24 28.75 -28.20 -20.09
CA GLY A 24 29.35 -26.86 -20.25
C GLY A 24 28.53 -25.85 -21.03
N GLU A 25 27.51 -26.26 -21.78
CA GLU A 25 26.63 -25.32 -22.49
C GLU A 25 25.45 -24.92 -21.60
N THR A 26 25.72 -24.06 -20.61
CA THR A 26 24.65 -23.25 -20.05
C THR A 26 24.07 -22.44 -21.20
N LYS A 27 22.89 -22.83 -21.69
CA LYS A 27 22.06 -21.99 -22.56
C LYS A 27 21.89 -20.67 -21.84
N ARG A 28 22.74 -19.67 -22.12
CA ARG A 28 22.52 -18.29 -21.74
C ARG A 28 21.25 -17.89 -22.46
N GLY A 29 20.12 -18.03 -21.76
CA GLY A 29 18.81 -17.70 -22.29
C GLY A 29 18.89 -16.32 -22.94
N THR A 30 18.46 -16.22 -24.19
CA THR A 30 18.42 -14.96 -24.92
C THR A 30 17.72 -13.92 -24.06
N ARG A 31 18.44 -12.86 -23.69
CA ARG A 31 17.91 -11.81 -22.82
C ARG A 31 16.66 -11.21 -23.46
N ASN A 32 15.54 -11.23 -22.75
CA ASN A 32 14.34 -10.55 -23.19
C ASN A 32 14.59 -9.03 -23.28
N PRO A 33 14.00 -8.34 -24.28
CA PRO A 33 14.17 -6.90 -24.42
C PRO A 33 13.58 -6.16 -23.22
N ILE A 34 14.33 -5.20 -22.69
CA ILE A 34 13.86 -4.30 -21.63
C ILE A 34 12.94 -3.26 -22.27
N LYS A 35 11.77 -3.08 -21.65
CA LYS A 35 10.79 -2.06 -22.07
C LYS A 35 10.50 -1.13 -20.90
N GLY A 36 10.34 0.16 -21.21
CA GLY A 36 9.85 1.13 -20.25
C GLY A 36 8.37 0.87 -19.91
N LYS A 37 7.97 1.29 -18.71
CA LYS A 37 6.57 1.27 -18.26
C LYS A 37 6.23 2.58 -17.54
N ARG A 38 4.94 2.87 -17.39
CA ARG A 38 4.47 3.96 -16.50
C ARG A 38 4.90 3.66 -15.07
N ILE A 39 5.19 4.73 -14.31
CA ILE A 39 5.54 4.62 -12.89
C ILE A 39 4.30 4.16 -12.11
N ILE A 40 3.22 4.95 -12.17
CA ILE A 40 1.92 4.62 -11.58
C ILE A 40 0.95 4.07 -12.62
N THR A 41 0.05 3.19 -12.20
CA THR A 41 -0.97 2.59 -13.06
C THR A 41 -2.11 3.57 -13.38
N MET A 42 -3.00 3.21 -14.32
CA MET A 42 -4.20 4.02 -14.60
C MET A 42 -5.17 4.06 -13.42
N ASN A 43 -5.19 3.01 -12.59
CA ASN A 43 -6.05 2.92 -11.41
C ASN A 43 -5.50 3.74 -10.23
N GLU A 44 -4.19 3.93 -10.16
CA GLU A 44 -3.52 4.72 -9.13
C GLU A 44 -3.61 6.24 -9.37
N GLN A 45 -3.64 6.67 -10.63
CA GLN A 45 -3.60 8.09 -11.00
C GLN A 45 -4.68 8.95 -10.33
N PRO A 46 -5.97 8.56 -10.32
CA PRO A 46 -7.01 9.37 -9.69
C PRO A 46 -6.77 9.58 -8.19
N THR A 47 -6.38 8.54 -7.46
CA THR A 47 -6.08 8.65 -6.03
C THR A 47 -4.85 9.52 -5.80
N PHE A 48 -3.79 9.36 -6.59
CA PHE A 48 -2.60 10.22 -6.48
C PHE A 48 -2.96 11.70 -6.61
N LEU A 49 -3.75 12.05 -7.63
CA LEU A 49 -4.19 13.42 -7.86
C LEU A 49 -5.06 13.94 -6.71
N LYS A 50 -5.96 13.11 -6.19
CA LYS A 50 -6.83 13.45 -5.07
C LYS A 50 -6.06 13.66 -3.77
N LEU A 51 -5.08 12.80 -3.46
CA LEU A 51 -4.19 12.98 -2.31
C LEU A 51 -3.44 14.31 -2.42
N ARG A 52 -2.89 14.63 -3.60
CA ARG A 52 -2.16 15.89 -3.82
C ARG A 52 -3.05 17.12 -3.66
N GLU A 53 -4.29 17.04 -4.13
CA GLU A 53 -5.30 18.09 -3.97
C GLU A 53 -5.67 18.29 -2.48
N ALA A 54 -5.93 17.19 -1.78
CA ALA A 54 -6.38 17.20 -0.39
C ALA A 54 -5.26 17.54 0.60
N LEU A 55 -4.01 17.20 0.29
CA LEU A 55 -2.86 17.32 1.18
C LEU A 55 -1.80 18.28 0.61
N PRO A 56 -2.13 19.57 0.36
CA PRO A 56 -1.23 20.49 -0.35
C PRO A 56 0.08 20.76 0.41
N GLU A 57 0.07 20.60 1.73
CA GLU A 57 1.23 20.82 2.60
C GLU A 57 2.09 19.56 2.82
N HIS A 58 1.73 18.43 2.20
CA HIS A 58 2.42 17.14 2.34
C HIS A 58 3.16 16.76 1.06
N ILE A 59 4.17 15.89 1.22
CA ILE A 59 4.90 15.30 0.10
C ILE A 59 4.33 13.91 -0.15
N ILE A 60 4.05 13.58 -1.40
CA ILE A 60 3.52 12.26 -1.79
C ILE A 60 4.52 11.58 -2.71
N LEU A 61 5.05 10.44 -2.26
CA LEU A 61 5.91 9.57 -3.05
C LEU A 61 5.08 8.40 -3.57
N ALA A 62 5.26 8.02 -4.84
CA ALA A 62 4.55 6.89 -5.44
C ALA A 62 5.49 5.71 -5.68
N GLN A 63 4.96 4.49 -5.57
CA GLN A 63 5.68 3.24 -5.87
C GLN A 63 6.98 3.08 -5.06
N VAL A 64 6.88 3.26 -3.74
CA VAL A 64 8.02 3.23 -2.83
C VAL A 64 8.27 1.80 -2.33
N ALA A 65 9.45 1.26 -2.57
CA ALA A 65 9.83 -0.06 -2.04
C ALA A 65 9.81 -0.06 -0.51
N PHE A 66 9.27 -1.12 0.11
CA PHE A 66 9.25 -1.23 1.58
C PHE A 66 10.66 -1.19 2.17
N SER A 67 11.65 -1.72 1.45
CA SER A 67 13.06 -1.66 1.85
C SER A 67 13.66 -0.25 1.90
N ALA A 68 12.96 0.77 1.41
CA ALA A 68 13.37 2.17 1.52
C ALA A 68 13.02 2.78 2.89
N PHE A 69 12.03 2.23 3.60
CA PHE A 69 11.55 2.76 4.88
C PHE A 69 11.42 1.73 6.01
N MET A 70 11.65 0.44 5.72
CA MET A 70 11.66 -0.64 6.69
C MET A 70 13.00 -1.37 6.67
N THR A 71 13.42 -1.83 7.85
CA THR A 71 14.63 -2.65 8.02
C THR A 71 14.39 -3.74 9.05
N ALA A 72 15.14 -4.83 8.96
CA ALA A 72 15.10 -5.94 9.90
C ALA A 72 16.47 -6.62 9.98
N GLN A 73 16.74 -7.23 11.13
CA GLN A 73 17.92 -8.08 11.30
C GLN A 73 17.69 -9.45 10.65
N GLY A 74 18.66 -9.92 9.87
CA GLY A 74 18.62 -11.23 9.22
C GLY A 74 17.84 -11.26 7.89
N TYR A 75 18.29 -12.16 7.01
CA TYR A 75 17.74 -12.29 5.66
C TYR A 75 16.30 -12.83 5.64
N THR A 76 15.96 -13.74 6.56
CA THR A 76 14.63 -14.37 6.62
C THR A 76 13.53 -13.32 6.81
N THR A 77 13.68 -12.44 7.79
CA THR A 77 12.71 -11.37 8.06
C THR A 77 12.72 -10.32 6.95
N ARG A 78 13.90 -9.95 6.43
CA ARG A 78 13.99 -8.97 5.32
C ARG A 78 13.31 -9.46 4.04
N ASN A 79 13.29 -10.76 3.80
CA ASN A 79 12.58 -11.36 2.66
C ASN A 79 11.06 -11.22 2.73
N LEU A 80 10.49 -10.94 3.92
CA LEU A 80 9.06 -10.69 4.06
C LEU A 80 8.63 -9.42 3.30
N PHE A 81 9.50 -8.40 3.20
CA PHE A 81 9.14 -7.11 2.60
C PHE A 81 10.04 -6.63 1.46
N ASN A 82 11.19 -7.25 1.19
CA ASN A 82 12.14 -6.76 0.18
C ASN A 82 11.62 -6.70 -1.28
N ARG A 83 10.53 -7.40 -1.58
CA ARG A 83 9.85 -7.38 -2.89
C ARG A 83 8.54 -6.60 -2.88
N LYS A 84 8.17 -6.01 -1.75
CA LYS A 84 6.94 -5.23 -1.58
C LYS A 84 7.19 -3.77 -1.91
N VAL A 85 6.20 -3.15 -2.53
CA VAL A 85 6.17 -1.74 -2.92
C VAL A 85 4.85 -1.17 -2.43
N ALA A 86 4.89 0.00 -1.81
CA ALA A 86 3.71 0.78 -1.42
C ALA A 86 3.22 1.61 -2.60
N ASP A 87 1.90 1.72 -2.76
CA ASP A 87 1.33 2.54 -3.83
C ASP A 87 1.70 4.01 -3.60
N PHE A 88 1.47 4.52 -2.38
CA PHE A 88 1.92 5.85 -1.97
C PHE A 88 2.47 5.90 -0.54
N VAL A 89 3.42 6.79 -0.32
CA VAL A 89 3.93 7.17 1.00
C VAL A 89 3.74 8.67 1.16
N VAL A 90 3.01 9.07 2.19
CA VAL A 90 2.74 10.46 2.51
C VAL A 90 3.68 10.92 3.61
N LEU A 91 4.41 12.00 3.36
CA LEU A 91 5.36 12.60 4.27
C LEU A 91 4.92 14.01 4.69
N ASP A 92 5.39 14.45 5.86
CA ASP A 92 5.39 15.86 6.20
C ASP A 92 6.52 16.63 5.48
N LYS A 93 6.61 17.94 5.70
CA LYS A 93 7.66 18.80 5.12
C LYS A 93 9.07 18.50 5.63
N SER A 94 9.19 17.75 6.72
CA SER A 94 10.45 17.30 7.30
C SER A 94 10.83 15.88 6.84
N PHE A 95 10.09 15.31 5.88
CA PHE A 95 10.28 13.97 5.34
C PHE A 95 9.99 12.84 6.33
N ASN A 96 9.24 13.10 7.41
CA ASN A 96 8.75 12.03 8.28
C ASN A 96 7.54 11.36 7.63
N ILE A 97 7.45 10.03 7.72
CA ILE A 97 6.31 9.27 7.20
C ILE A 97 5.10 9.50 8.10
N ILE A 98 4.02 10.02 7.51
CA ILE A 98 2.73 10.21 8.17
C ILE A 98 1.85 8.98 7.98
N ALA A 99 1.78 8.45 6.75
CA ALA A 99 1.03 7.24 6.44
C ALA A 99 1.52 6.59 5.15
N ILE A 100 1.32 5.26 5.08
CA ILE A 100 1.37 4.47 3.86
C ILE A 100 -0.05 4.37 3.31
N VAL A 101 -0.25 4.70 2.04
CA VAL A 101 -1.54 4.59 1.38
C VAL A 101 -1.52 3.45 0.37
N GLU A 102 -2.45 2.53 0.51
CA GLU A 102 -2.60 1.36 -0.37
C GLU A 102 -3.96 1.40 -1.08
N LEU A 103 -3.97 0.95 -2.34
CA LEU A 103 -5.18 0.78 -3.13
C LEU A 103 -5.62 -0.67 -3.14
N ASP A 104 -6.90 -0.89 -2.88
CA ASP A 104 -7.52 -2.21 -3.04
C ASP A 104 -8.10 -2.29 -4.46
N ASP A 105 -7.55 -3.15 -5.31
CA ASP A 105 -8.11 -3.38 -6.63
C ASP A 105 -9.36 -4.25 -6.50
N SER A 106 -10.48 -3.71 -6.96
CA SER A 106 -11.81 -4.37 -6.98
C SER A 106 -11.85 -5.76 -7.64
N SER A 107 -10.77 -6.19 -8.30
CA SER A 107 -10.61 -7.51 -8.92
C SER A 107 -10.28 -8.65 -7.93
N HIS A 108 -10.13 -8.37 -6.62
CA HIS A 108 -9.55 -9.31 -5.66
C HIS A 108 -10.57 -10.16 -4.89
N LYS A 109 -11.12 -11.21 -5.54
CA LYS A 109 -11.62 -12.37 -4.78
C LYS A 109 -10.45 -13.29 -4.44
N GLY A 110 -10.15 -13.48 -3.15
CA GLY A 110 -9.21 -14.49 -2.65
C GLY A 110 -7.79 -14.04 -2.28
N LYS A 111 -7.51 -12.73 -2.18
CA LYS A 111 -6.21 -12.17 -1.74
C LYS A 111 -6.23 -11.47 -0.37
N GLU A 112 -7.36 -11.51 0.32
CA GLU A 112 -7.59 -10.82 1.61
C GLU A 112 -6.51 -11.15 2.66
N HIS A 113 -6.07 -12.41 2.72
CA HIS A 113 -4.99 -12.82 3.63
C HIS A 113 -3.64 -12.17 3.30
N THR A 114 -3.31 -12.02 2.01
CA THR A 114 -2.05 -11.38 1.59
C THR A 114 -2.04 -9.89 1.91
N ASP A 115 -3.20 -9.24 1.83
CA ASP A 115 -3.34 -7.82 2.20
C ASP A 115 -3.25 -7.63 3.71
N ALA A 116 -3.86 -8.53 4.49
CA ALA A 116 -3.74 -8.50 5.96
C ALA A 116 -2.28 -8.69 6.42
N GLU A 117 -1.51 -9.58 5.78
CA GLU A 117 -0.08 -9.76 6.09
C GLU A 117 0.75 -8.52 5.71
N ARG A 118 0.44 -7.86 4.59
CA ARG A 118 1.11 -6.60 4.21
C ARG A 118 0.86 -5.52 5.24
N ASP A 119 -0.39 -5.32 5.62
CA ASP A 119 -0.77 -4.30 6.57
C ASP A 119 -0.17 -4.61 7.95
N ALA A 120 -0.12 -5.88 8.35
CA ALA A 120 0.55 -6.32 9.57
C ALA A 120 2.05 -5.93 9.58
N LEU A 121 2.77 -6.16 8.49
CA LEU A 121 4.19 -5.79 8.40
C LEU A 121 4.40 -4.27 8.51
N ILE A 122 3.56 -3.47 7.86
CA ILE A 122 3.66 -2.00 7.92
C ILE A 122 3.37 -1.51 9.35
N ASN A 123 2.32 -2.05 9.98
CA ASN A 123 1.96 -1.72 11.34
C ASN A 123 3.03 -2.16 12.35
N GLU A 124 3.65 -3.33 12.15
CA GLU A 124 4.77 -3.82 12.96
C GLU A 124 5.97 -2.87 12.90
N ALA A 125 6.24 -2.27 11.72
CA ALA A 125 7.26 -1.23 11.58
C ALA A 125 6.84 0.14 12.14
N GLY A 126 5.66 0.26 12.75
CA GLY A 126 5.18 1.47 13.41
C GLY A 126 4.57 2.53 12.48
N PHE A 127 4.28 2.18 11.23
CA PHE A 127 3.66 3.11 10.29
C PHE A 127 2.15 2.92 10.21
N LYS A 128 1.41 4.03 10.09
CA LYS A 128 -0.02 4.02 9.83
C LYS A 128 -0.31 3.58 8.40
N VAL A 129 -1.25 2.66 8.21
CA VAL A 129 -1.79 2.29 6.88
C VAL A 129 -3.16 2.92 6.68
N ILE A 130 -3.38 3.52 5.51
CA ILE A 130 -4.68 3.99 5.03
C ILE A 130 -5.00 3.29 3.72
N ARG A 131 -6.14 2.59 3.64
CA ARG A 131 -6.51 1.80 2.47
C ARG A 131 -7.75 2.37 1.80
N TYR A 132 -7.66 2.59 0.49
CA TYR A 132 -8.79 3.08 -0.31
C TYR A 132 -9.23 2.04 -1.33
N LYS A 133 -10.51 1.65 -1.29
CA LYS A 133 -11.14 0.71 -2.26
C LYS A 133 -11.44 1.33 -3.61
N ARG A 134 -11.47 2.65 -3.67
CA ARG A 134 -11.73 3.49 -4.84
C ARG A 134 -11.13 4.85 -4.57
N THR A 135 -11.02 5.70 -5.58
CA THR A 135 -10.63 7.10 -5.40
C THR A 135 -11.44 7.73 -4.26
N PRO A 136 -10.80 8.22 -3.18
CA PRO A 136 -11.52 8.83 -2.07
C PRO A 136 -12.06 10.22 -2.45
N GLU A 137 -12.99 10.72 -1.66
CA GLU A 137 -13.34 12.15 -1.68
C GLU A 137 -12.37 12.95 -0.80
N THR A 138 -12.25 14.25 -1.05
CA THR A 138 -11.31 15.12 -0.34
C THR A 138 -11.56 15.13 1.17
N GLU A 139 -12.83 15.12 1.58
CA GLU A 139 -13.23 15.10 3.00
C GLU A 139 -12.78 13.82 3.70
N GLN A 140 -12.86 12.67 3.02
CA GLN A 140 -12.40 11.40 3.57
C GLN A 140 -10.89 11.43 3.81
N VAL A 141 -10.14 11.95 2.83
CA VAL A 141 -8.67 12.13 2.98
C VAL A 141 -8.36 13.03 4.16
N HIS A 142 -9.07 14.15 4.32
CA HIS A 142 -8.86 15.05 5.46
C HIS A 142 -9.13 14.36 6.80
N LEU A 143 -10.22 13.60 6.92
CA LEU A 143 -10.54 12.84 8.12
C LEU A 143 -9.45 11.81 8.43
N ASP A 144 -9.04 11.02 7.43
CA ASP A 144 -8.04 9.96 7.62
C ASP A 144 -6.66 10.51 7.99
N PHE A 145 -6.32 11.73 7.55
CA PHE A 145 -5.08 12.42 7.90
C PHE A 145 -5.22 13.37 9.10
N GLY A 146 -6.38 13.41 9.76
CA GLY A 146 -6.61 14.26 10.94
C GLY A 146 -6.58 15.76 10.63
N ILE A 147 -6.80 16.16 9.37
CA ILE A 147 -6.86 17.54 8.93
C ILE A 147 -8.26 18.09 9.23
N THR A 148 -8.39 18.78 10.35
CA THR A 148 -9.60 19.55 10.64
C THR A 148 -9.51 20.92 9.98
N ASN A 149 -10.21 21.09 8.86
CA ASN A 149 -10.39 22.42 8.28
C ASN A 149 -11.28 23.26 9.20
N ILE A 150 -10.76 24.40 9.66
CA ILE A 150 -11.54 25.40 10.42
C ILE A 150 -12.77 25.86 9.60
N SER A 151 -12.65 25.86 8.27
CA SER A 151 -13.73 26.19 7.34
C SER A 151 -14.86 25.15 7.24
N THR A 152 -14.64 23.88 7.60
CA THR A 152 -15.72 22.86 7.68
C THR A 152 -16.30 22.75 9.09
N THR A 153 -15.50 23.02 10.12
CA THR A 153 -15.97 23.00 11.52
C THR A 153 -16.86 24.20 11.85
N LEU A 154 -16.56 25.40 11.34
CA LEU A 154 -17.39 26.58 11.62
C LEU A 154 -18.84 26.44 11.10
N PRO A 155 -19.10 26.07 9.84
CA PRO A 155 -20.47 25.92 9.33
C PRO A 155 -21.23 24.80 10.04
N LEU A 156 -20.57 23.68 10.34
CA LEU A 156 -21.17 22.56 11.08
C LEU A 156 -21.54 22.98 12.51
N PHE A 157 -20.64 23.67 13.20
CA PHE A 157 -20.87 24.19 14.54
C PHE A 157 -21.99 25.24 14.57
N GLN A 158 -22.05 26.12 13.57
CA GLN A 158 -23.15 27.09 13.41
C GLN A 158 -24.49 26.38 13.16
N LYS A 159 -24.52 25.35 12.30
CA LYS A 159 -25.71 24.55 12.03
C LYS A 159 -26.21 23.83 13.28
N LEU A 160 -25.30 23.23 14.06
CA LEU A 160 -25.61 22.59 15.35
C LEU A 160 -26.15 23.59 16.36
N LYS A 161 -25.51 24.76 16.53
CA LYS A 161 -26.01 25.85 17.41
C LYS A 161 -27.42 26.28 17.03
N ARG A 162 -27.69 26.47 15.74
CA ARG A 162 -29.01 26.90 15.25
C ARG A 162 -30.10 25.86 15.53
N ASN A 163 -29.78 24.58 15.35
CA ASN A 163 -30.69 23.49 15.70
C ASN A 163 -30.97 23.43 17.20
N LEU A 164 -29.93 23.60 18.04
CA LEU A 164 -30.07 23.63 19.49
C LEU A 164 -31.00 24.77 19.95
N TYR A 165 -30.84 25.96 19.37
CA TYR A 165 -31.68 27.12 19.69
C TYR A 165 -33.15 26.91 19.28
N ARG A 166 -33.40 26.29 18.12
CA ARG A 166 -34.76 25.93 17.70
C ARG A 166 -35.41 24.94 18.66
N ILE A 167 -34.68 23.93 19.11
CA ILE A 167 -35.16 22.95 20.09
C ILE A 167 -35.48 23.63 21.42
N GLN A 168 -34.61 24.54 21.90
CA GLN A 168 -34.88 25.32 23.11
C GLN A 168 -36.15 26.17 22.99
N LEU A 169 -36.38 26.81 21.84
CA LEU A 169 -37.60 27.60 21.61
C LEU A 169 -38.86 26.72 21.64
N LEU A 170 -38.82 25.57 20.97
CA LEU A 170 -39.94 24.62 20.95
C LEU A 170 -40.28 24.12 22.36
N LEU A 171 -39.26 23.73 23.13
CA LEU A 171 -39.44 23.31 24.52
C LEU A 171 -40.04 24.44 25.38
N LYS A 172 -39.56 25.68 25.21
CA LYS A 172 -40.07 26.84 25.96
C LYS A 172 -41.53 27.13 25.63
N GLY A 173 -41.92 27.01 24.35
CA GLY A 173 -43.31 27.13 23.90
C GLY A 173 -44.21 26.03 24.48
N MET A 174 -43.77 24.77 24.43
CA MET A 174 -44.50 23.65 25.04
C MET A 174 -44.71 23.84 26.55
N ILE A 175 -43.67 24.29 27.27
CA ILE A 175 -43.77 24.58 28.71
C ILE A 175 -44.76 25.72 29.00
N TYR A 176 -44.78 26.76 28.16
CA TYR A 176 -45.73 27.87 28.30
C TYR A 176 -47.17 27.40 28.13
N GLN A 177 -47.45 26.61 27.09
CA GLN A 177 -48.78 26.05 26.82
C GLN A 177 -49.25 25.11 27.93
N PHE A 178 -48.33 24.37 28.55
CA PHE A 178 -48.62 23.54 29.70
C PHE A 178 -48.94 24.35 30.97
N LYS A 179 -48.27 25.49 31.19
CA LYS A 179 -48.51 26.38 32.34
C LYS A 179 -49.74 27.28 32.19
N HIS A 180 -50.17 27.54 30.96
CA HIS A 180 -51.34 28.35 30.64
C HIS A 180 -52.30 27.60 29.72
N PRO A 181 -52.97 26.55 30.23
CA PRO A 181 -54.02 25.88 29.48
C PRO A 181 -55.21 26.84 29.28
N ASN A 182 -55.81 26.79 28.09
CA ASN A 182 -57.07 27.50 27.80
C ASN A 182 -58.22 26.91 28.62
#